data_AF-A0A1F6G268-F1
#
_entry.id   AF-A0A1F6G268-F1
#
_cell.length_a   1.000
_cell.length_b   1.000
_cell.length_c   1.000
_cell.angle_alpha   90.00
_cell.angle_beta   90.00
_cell.angle_gamma   90.00
#
_symmetry.space_group_name_H-M   'P 1'
#
loop_
_entity.id
_entity.type
_entity.pdbx_description
1 polymer ?
#
loop_
_entity_poly.entity_id
_entity_poly.type
_entity_poly.pdbx_seq_one_letter_code
_entity_poly.pdbx_strand_id
1 'polypeptide(L)'
;MLSYWFYPNPGNADYANPKVLLLFAACLLLFLGSFIVSSWRKNHGNSVTRKLARSWSSAMRWFAIIGIILVVSRVEDIQFVAIRFLWVLWALAAFLFVLLQMWLWKKRHYTVVPTVRTEDPREKYLPRKK
;
A
#
# COMPACT_ATOMS: atom_id res chain seq x y z
N MET A 1 -16.29 3.66 29.77
CA MET A 1 -15.99 2.68 28.70
C MET A 1 -14.94 3.18 27.70
N LEU A 2 -15.00 4.43 27.21
CA LEU A 2 -13.98 5.00 26.30
C LEU A 2 -12.56 5.01 26.88
N SER A 3 -12.40 5.16 28.20
CA SER A 3 -11.10 5.16 28.87
C SER A 3 -10.26 3.90 28.60
N TYR A 4 -10.89 2.73 28.41
CA TYR A 4 -10.18 1.47 28.15
C TYR A 4 -9.42 1.45 26.81
N TRP A 5 -9.85 2.26 25.85
CA TRP A 5 -9.22 2.35 24.52
C TRP A 5 -8.01 3.28 24.50
N PHE A 6 -7.99 4.29 25.39
CA PHE A 6 -6.94 5.30 25.48
C PHE A 6 -5.96 5.07 26.62
N TYR A 7 -6.26 4.16 27.54
CA TYR A 7 -5.36 3.83 28.65
C TYR A 7 -4.13 3.05 28.13
N PRO A 8 -2.91 3.43 28.54
CA PRO A 8 -1.68 2.71 28.19
C PRO A 8 -1.78 1.27 28.71
N ASN A 9 -1.44 0.31 27.84
CA ASN A 9 -1.70 -1.10 28.09
C ASN A 9 -0.62 -1.68 29.03
N PRO A 10 -0.94 -2.09 30.28
CA PRO A 10 0.03 -2.29 31.36
C PRO A 10 0.83 -3.60 31.30
N GLY A 11 1.06 -4.16 30.11
CA GLY A 11 1.76 -5.43 29.97
C GLY A 11 2.87 -5.35 28.93
N ASN A 12 4.11 -5.56 29.36
CA ASN A 12 5.24 -5.73 28.44
C ASN A 12 4.99 -6.97 27.57
N ALA A 13 4.99 -6.78 26.26
CA ALA A 13 5.01 -7.89 25.33
C ALA A 13 6.47 -8.27 25.10
N ASP A 14 6.87 -9.46 25.53
CA ASP A 14 8.23 -9.96 25.29
C ASP A 14 8.44 -10.25 23.79
N TYR A 15 9.67 -10.07 23.29
CA TYR A 15 10.08 -10.46 21.93
C TYR A 15 9.90 -11.96 21.70
N ALA A 16 9.98 -12.78 22.75
CA ALA A 16 9.72 -14.21 22.70
C ALA A 16 8.23 -14.57 22.51
N ASN A 17 7.31 -13.60 22.62
CA ASN A 17 5.89 -13.87 22.47
C ASN A 17 5.56 -14.23 21.00
N PRO A 18 4.95 -15.39 20.74
CA PRO A 18 4.65 -15.83 19.37
C PRO A 18 3.75 -14.85 18.60
N LYS A 19 2.92 -14.07 19.30
CA LYS A 19 2.07 -13.05 18.67
C LYS A 19 2.88 -11.88 18.12
N VAL A 20 3.91 -11.45 18.84
CA VAL A 20 4.83 -10.36 18.42
C VAL A 20 5.66 -10.83 17.23
N LEU A 21 6.20 -12.04 17.29
CA LEU A 21 6.91 -12.68 16.17
C LEU A 21 6.07 -12.78 14.91
N LEU A 22 4.80 -13.20 15.02
CA LEU A 22 3.87 -13.26 13.89
C LEU A 22 3.63 -11.88 13.26
N LEU A 23 3.47 -10.83 14.08
CA LEU A 23 3.29 -9.47 13.59
C LEU A 23 4.54 -8.95 12.88
N PHE A 24 5.72 -9.23 13.41
CA PHE A 24 6.98 -8.91 12.73
C PHE A 24 7.10 -9.64 11.39
N ALA A 25 6.82 -10.94 11.36
CA ALA A 25 6.84 -11.72 10.13
C ALA A 25 5.85 -11.15 9.09
N ALA A 26 4.65 -10.78 9.51
CA ALA A 26 3.66 -10.14 8.64
C ALA A 26 4.16 -8.81 8.07
N CYS A 27 4.79 -7.95 8.90
CA CYS A 27 5.37 -6.70 8.45
C CYS A 27 6.52 -6.91 7.46
N LEU A 28 7.36 -7.92 7.71
CA LEU A 28 8.48 -8.29 6.85
C LEU A 28 7.99 -8.82 5.49
N LEU A 29 6.92 -9.63 5.49
CA LEU A 29 6.25 -10.07 4.27
C LEU A 29 5.65 -8.90 3.48
N LEU A 30 5.01 -7.93 4.14
CA LEU A 30 4.52 -6.72 3.47
C LEU A 30 5.67 -5.89 2.87
N PHE A 31 6.80 -5.79 3.58
CA PHE A 31 7.98 -5.11 3.10
C PHE A 31 8.58 -5.79 1.86
N LEU A 32 8.79 -7.11 1.90
CA LEU A 32 9.27 -7.89 0.75
C LEU A 32 8.26 -7.87 -0.41
N GLY A 33 6.97 -8.01 -0.11
CA GLY A 33 5.89 -7.90 -1.07
C GLY A 33 5.93 -6.56 -1.82
N SER A 34 6.30 -5.48 -1.15
CA SER A 34 6.43 -4.16 -1.79
C SER A 34 7.51 -4.13 -2.89
N PHE A 35 8.60 -4.90 -2.74
CA PHE A 35 9.66 -5.04 -3.75
C PHE A 35 9.21 -5.92 -4.90
N ILE A 36 8.53 -7.03 -4.60
CA ILE A 36 7.98 -7.93 -5.62
C ILE A 36 7.00 -7.17 -6.51
N VAL A 37 6.06 -6.40 -5.92
CA VAL A 37 5.11 -5.57 -6.68
C VAL A 37 5.85 -4.48 -7.48
N SER A 38 6.90 -3.89 -6.92
CA SER A 38 7.73 -2.89 -7.62
C SER A 38 8.47 -3.48 -8.82
N SER A 39 8.96 -4.71 -8.70
CA SER A 39 9.63 -5.45 -9.77
C SER A 39 8.62 -5.87 -10.85
N TRP A 40 7.50 -6.46 -10.43
CA TRP A 40 6.41 -6.86 -11.33
C TRP A 40 5.89 -5.69 -12.18
N ARG A 41 5.78 -4.49 -11.58
CA ARG A 41 5.42 -3.26 -12.28
C ARG A 41 6.32 -2.94 -13.49
N LYS A 42 7.61 -3.26 -13.43
CA LYS A 42 8.56 -2.95 -14.52
C LYS A 42 8.24 -3.71 -15.81
N ASN A 43 7.63 -4.88 -15.69
CA ASN A 43 7.30 -5.75 -16.82
C ASN A 43 5.94 -5.43 -17.47
N HIS A 44 5.16 -4.49 -16.92
CA HIS A 44 3.85 -4.10 -17.48
C HIS A 44 3.97 -2.95 -18.48
N GLY A 45 3.54 -3.18 -19.73
CA GLY A 45 3.49 -2.16 -20.79
C GLY A 45 2.34 -1.15 -20.65
N ASN A 46 1.27 -1.49 -19.92
CA ASN A 46 0.11 -0.62 -19.76
C ASN A 46 0.40 0.48 -18.70
N SER A 47 0.26 1.75 -19.11
CA SER A 47 0.56 2.91 -18.25
C SER A 47 -0.39 3.01 -17.06
N VAL A 48 -1.64 2.53 -17.19
CA VAL A 48 -2.65 2.58 -16.13
C VAL A 48 -2.36 1.58 -15.03
N THR A 49 -2.06 0.32 -15.38
CA THR A 49 -1.67 -0.71 -14.40
C THR A 49 -0.36 -0.35 -13.70
N ARG A 50 0.58 0.26 -14.43
CA ARG A 50 1.85 0.76 -13.87
C ARG A 50 1.66 1.84 -12.81
N LYS A 51 0.73 2.80 -13.04
CA LYS A 51 0.38 3.84 -12.05
C LYS A 51 -0.30 3.23 -10.83
N LEU A 52 -1.21 2.29 -11.04
CA LEU A 52 -1.93 1.64 -9.93
C LEU A 52 -0.95 0.83 -9.05
N ALA A 53 -0.09 0.01 -9.66
CA ALA A 53 0.94 -0.76 -8.94
C ALA A 53 1.95 0.10 -8.17
N ARG A 54 2.22 1.34 -8.62
CA ARG A 54 3.05 2.30 -7.85
C ARG A 54 2.42 2.64 -6.50
N SER A 55 1.11 2.85 -6.46
CA SER A 55 0.40 3.17 -5.22
C SER A 55 0.40 2.00 -4.23
N TRP A 56 0.29 0.76 -4.72
CA TRP A 56 0.40 -0.46 -3.91
C TRP A 56 1.78 -0.64 -3.27
N SER A 57 2.85 -0.56 -4.06
CA SER A 57 4.23 -0.71 -3.54
C SER A 57 4.61 0.40 -2.55
N SER A 58 4.11 1.63 -2.74
CA SER A 58 4.34 2.72 -1.79
C SER A 58 3.56 2.50 -0.49
N ALA A 59 2.27 2.17 -0.57
CA ALA A 59 1.44 1.95 0.61
C ALA A 59 1.89 0.75 1.43
N MET A 60 2.23 -0.38 0.80
CA MET A 60 2.75 -1.57 1.51
C MET A 60 4.03 -1.25 2.30
N ARG A 61 4.93 -0.41 1.77
CA ARG A 61 6.11 0.05 2.52
C ARG A 61 5.72 0.87 3.74
N TRP A 62 4.83 1.84 3.58
CA TRP A 62 4.39 2.67 4.70
C TRP A 62 3.66 1.86 5.78
N PHE A 63 2.77 0.94 5.38
CA PHE A 63 2.11 0.05 6.33
C PHE A 63 3.09 -0.87 7.05
N ALA A 64 4.10 -1.40 6.35
CA ALA A 64 5.16 -2.19 6.97
C ALA A 64 6.00 -1.37 7.96
N ILE A 65 6.43 -0.16 7.59
CA ILE A 65 7.21 0.74 8.46
C ILE A 65 6.41 1.12 9.71
N ILE A 66 5.16 1.58 9.53
CA ILE A 66 4.29 1.95 10.65
C ILE A 66 3.99 0.72 11.52
N GLY A 67 3.76 -0.45 10.91
CA GLY A 67 3.56 -1.70 11.62
C GLY A 67 4.76 -2.07 12.49
N ILE A 68 5.98 -1.99 11.97
CA ILE A 68 7.22 -2.23 12.73
C ILE A 68 7.33 -1.24 13.90
N ILE A 69 7.06 0.05 13.67
CA ILE A 69 7.09 1.07 14.74
C ILE A 69 6.07 0.74 15.83
N LEU A 70 4.85 0.35 15.46
CA LEU A 70 3.81 -0.05 16.41
C LEU A 70 4.17 -1.33 17.19
N VAL A 71 4.83 -2.30 16.56
CA VAL A 71 5.30 -3.51 17.26
C VAL A 71 6.44 -3.17 18.21
N VAL A 72 7.47 -2.45 17.76
CA VAL A 72 8.63 -2.07 18.60
C VAL A 72 8.18 -1.22 19.78
N SER A 73 7.37 -0.18 19.53
CA SER A 73 6.82 0.64 20.61
C SER A 73 5.97 -0.14 21.61
N ARG A 74 5.36 -1.25 21.18
CA ARG A 74 4.62 -2.14 22.07
C ARG A 74 5.52 -3.02 22.93
N VAL A 75 6.68 -3.42 22.41
CA VAL A 75 7.67 -4.20 23.17
C VAL A 75 8.45 -3.32 24.14
N GLU A 76 8.84 -2.12 23.71
CA GLU A 76 9.54 -1.12 24.52
C GLU A 76 8.60 -0.33 25.47
N ASP A 77 7.32 -0.72 25.53
CA ASP A 77 6.26 -0.13 26.36
C ASP A 77 6.17 1.41 26.29
N ILE A 78 6.32 1.95 25.08
CA ILE A 78 6.16 3.38 24.81
C ILE A 78 4.67 3.73 24.93
N GLN A 79 4.26 4.17 26.12
CA GLN A 79 2.88 4.36 26.55
C GLN A 79 1.98 5.11 25.55
N PHE A 80 2.50 6.15 24.90
CA PHE A 80 1.73 6.99 23.96
C PHE A 80 1.52 6.36 22.58
N VAL A 81 2.41 5.46 22.14
CA VAL A 81 2.38 4.85 20.79
C VAL A 81 1.79 3.43 20.84
N ALA A 82 1.85 2.77 22.00
CA ALA A 82 1.32 1.42 22.22
C ALA A 82 -0.20 1.36 22.49
N ILE A 83 -0.94 2.46 22.25
CA ILE A 83 -2.38 2.54 22.52
C ILE A 83 -3.15 1.59 21.59
N ARG A 84 -4.11 0.84 22.13
CA ARG A 84 -4.93 -0.12 21.37
C ARG A 84 -5.68 0.52 20.21
N PHE A 85 -6.10 1.77 20.38
CA PHE A 85 -6.73 2.58 19.34
C PHE A 85 -5.87 2.73 18.08
N LEU A 86 -4.55 2.89 18.21
CA LEU A 86 -3.65 3.04 17.06
C LEU A 86 -3.60 1.77 16.22
N TRP A 87 -3.66 0.60 16.85
CA TRP A 87 -3.75 -0.68 16.14
C TRP A 87 -5.06 -0.84 15.38
N VAL A 88 -6.18 -0.43 15.97
CA VAL A 88 -7.48 -0.45 15.29
C VAL A 88 -7.49 0.54 14.14
N LEU A 89 -6.98 1.76 14.35
CA LEU A 89 -6.89 2.78 13.31
C LEU A 89 -6.00 2.31 12.14
N TRP A 90 -4.87 1.69 12.45
CA TRP A 90 -3.96 1.12 11.46
C TRP A 90 -4.63 0.00 10.66
N ALA A 91 -5.29 -0.94 11.33
CA ALA A 91 -6.01 -2.03 10.68
C ALA A 91 -7.17 -1.52 9.81
N LEU A 92 -7.91 -0.53 10.30
CA LEU A 92 -9.00 0.12 9.57
C LEU A 92 -8.47 0.85 8.33
N ALA A 93 -7.37 1.60 8.47
CA ALA A 93 -6.73 2.29 7.36
C ALA A 93 -6.22 1.30 6.29
N ALA A 94 -5.60 0.20 6.70
CA ALA A 94 -5.17 -0.86 5.79
C ALA A 94 -6.36 -1.49 5.05
N PHE A 95 -7.44 -1.78 5.76
CA PHE A 95 -8.66 -2.35 5.19
C PHE A 95 -9.33 -1.41 4.17
N LEU A 96 -9.53 -0.14 4.55
CA LEU A 96 -10.09 0.88 3.65
C LEU A 96 -9.20 1.09 2.42
N PHE A 97 -7.88 1.06 2.58
CA PHE A 97 -6.95 1.16 1.46
C PHE A 97 -7.12 0.00 0.47
N VAL A 98 -7.20 -1.23 0.96
CA VAL A 98 -7.41 -2.41 0.10
C VAL A 98 -8.75 -2.32 -0.64
N LEU A 99 -9.84 -1.96 0.04
CA LEU A 99 -11.15 -1.75 -0.58
C LEU A 99 -11.12 -0.69 -1.68
N LEU A 100 -10.54 0.47 -1.38
CA LEU A 100 -10.41 1.57 -2.33
C LEU A 100 -9.58 1.16 -3.54
N GLN A 101 -8.50 0.41 -3.33
CA GLN A 101 -7.66 -0.08 -4.42
C GLN A 101 -8.37 -1.13 -5.28
N MET A 102 -9.12 -2.07 -4.69
CA MET A 102 -9.94 -3.02 -5.45
C MET A 102 -10.99 -2.30 -6.30
N TRP A 103 -11.63 -1.27 -5.72
CA TRP A 103 -12.61 -0.46 -6.44
C TRP A 103 -11.97 0.34 -7.59
N LEU A 104 -10.81 0.95 -7.35
CA LEU A 104 -10.04 1.63 -8.39
C LEU A 104 -9.56 0.67 -9.47
N TRP A 105 -9.16 -0.54 -9.11
CA TRP A 105 -8.80 -1.57 -10.08
C TRP A 105 -9.98 -1.89 -10.97
N LYS A 106 -11.14 -2.20 -10.40
CA LYS A 106 -12.37 -2.49 -11.17
C LYS A 106 -12.79 -1.32 -12.08
N LYS A 107 -12.63 -0.08 -11.63
CA LYS A 107 -13.05 1.12 -12.39
C LYS A 107 -12.01 1.65 -13.38
N ARG A 108 -10.72 1.37 -13.21
CA ARG A 108 -9.65 1.96 -14.04
C ARG A 108 -8.92 0.93 -14.89
N HIS A 109 -9.18 -0.37 -14.71
CA HIS A 109 -8.66 -1.42 -15.58
C HIS A 109 -9.39 -1.45 -16.94
N TYR A 110 -9.52 -0.28 -17.58
CA TYR A 110 -9.90 -0.20 -18.99
C TYR A 110 -8.62 -0.14 -19.80
N THR A 111 -8.50 -1.06 -20.75
CA THR A 111 -7.44 -1.06 -21.75
C THR A 111 -7.61 0.21 -22.57
N VAL A 112 -6.62 1.11 -22.54
CA VAL A 112 -6.56 2.20 -23.51
C VAL A 112 -6.39 1.52 -24.86
N VAL A 113 -7.46 1.47 -25.66
CA VAL A 113 -7.39 0.99 -27.04
C VAL A 113 -6.36 1.88 -27.73
N PRO A 114 -5.29 1.32 -28.33
CA PRO A 114 -4.33 2.14 -29.05
C PRO A 114 -5.12 2.92 -30.10
N THR A 115 -5.17 4.24 -29.94
CA THR A 115 -5.66 5.13 -30.98
C THR A 115 -4.68 4.99 -32.13
N VAL A 116 -4.99 4.09 -33.06
CA VAL A 116 -4.33 4.03 -34.35
C VAL A 116 -4.48 5.44 -34.91
N ARG A 117 -3.37 6.15 -35.09
CA ARG A 117 -3.40 7.37 -35.90
C ARG A 117 -3.77 6.89 -37.28
N THR A 118 -5.02 7.13 -37.67
CA THR A 118 -5.43 7.02 -39.06
C THR A 118 -4.61 8.09 -39.77
N GLU A 119 -3.48 7.69 -40.36
CA GLU A 119 -2.75 8.55 -41.27
C GLU A 119 -3.66 8.75 -42.48
N ASP A 120 -4.34 9.90 -42.52
CA ASP A 120 -5.11 10.27 -43.69
C ASP A 120 -4.11 10.42 -44.85
N PRO A 121 -4.20 9.63 -45.93
CA PRO A 121 -3.25 9.69 -47.03
C PRO A 121 -3.15 11.10 -47.64
N ARG A 122 -4.12 11.99 -47.38
CA ARG A 122 -4.08 13.41 -47.73
C ARG A 122 -3.02 14.22 -46.98
N GLU A 123 -2.67 13.87 -45.74
CA GLU A 123 -1.64 14.60 -44.98
C GLU A 123 -0.24 14.47 -45.58
N LYS A 124 0.01 13.43 -46.39
CA LYS A 124 1.26 13.25 -47.15
C LYS A 124 1.44 14.31 -48.24
N TYR A 125 0.35 14.86 -48.77
CA TYR A 125 0.36 15.76 -49.93
C TYR A 125 0.06 17.22 -49.57
N LEU A 126 -0.31 17.52 -48.33
CA LEU A 126 -0.58 18.88 -47.89
C LEU A 126 0.71 19.57 -47.40
N PRO A 127 1.03 20.77 -47.91
CA PRO A 127 2.20 21.52 -47.44
C PRO A 127 2.02 21.89 -45.97
N ARG A 128 2.95 21.46 -45.12
CA ARG A 128 2.97 21.82 -43.70
C ARG A 128 3.25 23.33 -43.59
N LYS A 129 2.35 24.08 -42.94
CA LYS A 129 2.60 25.49 -42.61
C LYS A 129 3.83 25.58 -41.70
N LYS A 130 4.77 26.46 -42.06
CA LYS A 130 5.96 26.80 -41.28
C LYS A 130 5.59 27.51 -39.98
#